data_AF-A0A845QF22-F1
#
_entry.id   AF-A0A845QF22-F1
#
_cell.length_a   1.000
_cell.length_b   1.000
_cell.length_c   1.000
_cell.angle_alpha   90.00
_cell.angle_beta   90.00
_cell.angle_gamma   90.00
#
_symmetry.space_group_name_H-M   'P 1'
#
loop_
_entity.id
_entity.type
_entity.pdbx_description
1 polymer ?
#
loop_
_entity_poly.entity_id
_entity_poly.type
_entity_poly.pdbx_seq_one_letter_code
_entity_poly.pdbx_strand_id
1 'polypeptide(L)'
;MDCLLEDLYTFNIPEFNTIGRSIKKWRQEIINSFDTYDGRRISNGPIESVNSRIKLLKRNANGYKNFDKFRRRILYSLNSNLTVKFYAHLLNLY
;
A
#
# COMPACT_ATOMS: atom_id res chain seq x y z
N MET A 1 -22.03 -5.88 -1.00
CA MET A 1 -21.11 -4.92 -1.67
C MET A 1 -21.93 -3.97 -2.53
N ASP A 2 -22.87 -4.48 -3.31
CA ASP A 2 -23.77 -3.65 -4.11
C ASP A 2 -24.73 -2.82 -3.23
N CYS A 3 -25.28 -3.40 -2.15
CA CYS A 3 -26.03 -2.64 -1.12
C CYS A 3 -25.23 -1.48 -0.50
N LEU A 4 -23.94 -1.69 -0.20
CA LEU A 4 -23.06 -0.65 0.32
C LEU A 4 -22.87 0.48 -0.70
N LEU A 5 -22.76 0.16 -1.99
CA LEU A 5 -22.68 1.17 -3.04
C LEU A 5 -23.98 1.97 -3.14
N GLU A 6 -25.14 1.32 -3.06
CA GLU A 6 -26.45 1.98 -3.03
C GLU A 6 -26.57 2.94 -1.83
N ASP A 7 -26.17 2.51 -0.64
CA ASP A 7 -26.17 3.35 0.57
C ASP A 7 -25.26 4.58 0.41
N LEU A 8 -24.07 4.41 -0.18
CA LEU A 8 -23.11 5.51 -0.41
C LEU A 8 -23.67 6.58 -1.35
N TYR A 9 -24.50 6.20 -2.32
CA TYR A 9 -25.12 7.15 -3.25
C TYR A 9 -26.45 7.72 -2.73
N THR A 10 -27.12 7.04 -1.80
CA THR A 10 -28.42 7.44 -1.25
C THR A 10 -28.35 8.77 -0.51
N PHE A 11 -27.27 9.02 0.24
CA PHE A 11 -27.11 10.24 1.04
C PHE A 11 -26.62 11.46 0.23
N ASN A 12 -26.31 11.29 -1.07
CA ASN A 12 -25.83 12.34 -1.98
C ASN A 12 -24.69 13.22 -1.41
N ILE A 13 -23.80 12.62 -0.62
CA ILE A 13 -22.63 13.29 -0.05
C ILE A 13 -21.50 13.26 -1.11
N PRO A 14 -20.98 14.40 -1.59
CA PRO A 14 -19.99 14.45 -2.66
C PRO A 14 -18.73 13.61 -2.39
N GLU A 15 -18.29 13.54 -1.14
CA GLU A 15 -17.15 12.75 -0.68
C GLU A 15 -17.40 11.25 -0.89
N PHE A 16 -18.63 10.79 -0.68
CA PHE A 16 -19.01 9.39 -0.84
C PHE A 16 -18.99 8.95 -2.31
N ASN A 17 -19.18 9.87 -3.27
CA ASN A 17 -19.04 9.55 -4.69
C ASN A 17 -17.62 9.08 -5.03
N THR A 18 -16.59 9.63 -4.36
CA THR A 18 -15.19 9.22 -4.57
C THR A 18 -14.91 7.87 -3.93
N ILE A 19 -15.51 7.62 -2.76
CA ILE A 19 -15.42 6.32 -2.08
C ILE A 19 -16.11 5.24 -2.92
N GLY A 20 -17.36 5.46 -3.34
CA GLY A 20 -18.13 4.53 -4.17
C GLY A 20 -17.44 4.21 -5.50
N ARG A 21 -16.86 5.22 -6.17
CA ARG A 21 -16.04 5.00 -7.38
C ARG A 21 -14.83 4.12 -7.09
N SER A 22 -14.15 4.32 -5.97
CA SER A 22 -12.97 3.52 -5.59
C SER A 22 -13.37 2.08 -5.27
N ILE A 23 -14.43 1.89 -4.49
CA ILE A 23 -14.99 0.58 -4.13
C ILE A 23 -15.39 -0.19 -5.39
N LYS A 24 -16.09 0.45 -6.33
CA LYS A 24 -16.47 -0.17 -7.61
C LYS A 24 -15.25 -0.53 -8.46
N LYS A 25 -14.24 0.35 -8.54
CA LYS A 25 -13.01 0.14 -9.31
C LYS A 25 -12.19 -1.04 -8.80
N TRP A 26 -12.07 -1.18 -7.47
CA TRP A 26 -11.21 -2.18 -6.81
C TRP A 26 -12.00 -3.38 -6.26
N ARG A 27 -13.20 -3.63 -6.79
CA ARG A 27 -14.14 -4.64 -6.25
C ARG A 27 -13.50 -6.02 -6.18
N GLN A 28 -12.78 -6.44 -7.22
CA GLN A 28 -12.20 -7.77 -7.28
C GLN A 28 -11.06 -7.93 -6.27
N GLU A 29 -10.19 -6.93 -6.15
CA GLU A 29 -9.07 -6.92 -5.22
C GLU A 29 -9.56 -6.89 -3.77
N ILE A 30 -10.61 -6.12 -3.50
CA ILE A 30 -11.27 -6.10 -2.19
C ILE A 30 -11.80 -7.50 -1.86
N ILE A 31 -12.51 -8.17 -2.77
CA ILE A 31 -13.01 -9.53 -2.57
C ILE A 31 -11.85 -10.50 -2.31
N ASN A 32 -10.80 -10.45 -3.15
CA ASN A 32 -9.63 -11.31 -3.02
C ASN A 32 -8.88 -11.08 -1.70
N SER A 33 -8.96 -9.88 -1.10
CA SER A 33 -8.33 -9.58 0.20
C SER A 33 -8.99 -10.29 1.40
N PHE A 34 -10.19 -10.83 1.21
CA PHE A 34 -10.86 -11.68 2.20
C PHE A 34 -10.48 -13.15 2.05
N ASP A 35 -9.88 -13.53 0.93
CA ASP A 35 -9.43 -14.89 0.69
C ASP A 35 -8.15 -15.21 1.47
N THR A 36 -7.92 -16.48 1.73
CA THR A 36 -6.75 -16.97 2.47
C THR A 36 -5.79 -17.66 1.52
N TYR A 37 -4.52 -17.30 1.60
CA TYR A 37 -3.44 -17.99 0.89
C TYR A 37 -2.64 -18.80 1.90
N ASP A 38 -2.48 -20.11 1.66
CA ASP A 38 -1.73 -21.03 2.53
C ASP A 38 -2.19 -20.99 4.01
N GLY A 39 -3.52 -21.01 4.21
CA GLY A 39 -4.14 -20.98 5.55
C GLY A 39 -4.00 -19.65 6.29
N ARG A 40 -3.50 -18.59 5.65
CA ARG A 40 -3.35 -17.26 6.25
C ARG A 40 -4.03 -16.19 5.40
N ARG A 41 -4.71 -15.25 6.07
CA ARG A 41 -5.20 -14.06 5.40
C ARG A 41 -4.02 -13.17 5.02
N ILE A 42 -4.01 -12.68 3.78
CA ILE A 42 -3.03 -11.69 3.34
C ILE A 42 -3.26 -10.41 4.15
N SER A 43 -2.25 -9.98 4.90
CA SER A 43 -2.31 -8.78 5.74
C SER A 43 -1.43 -7.67 5.20
N ASN A 44 -1.81 -6.43 5.46
CA ASN A 44 -1.01 -5.25 5.10
C ASN A 44 0.19 -5.03 6.04
N GLY A 45 0.28 -5.78 7.15
CA GLY A 45 1.28 -5.56 8.21
C GLY A 45 2.73 -5.56 7.72
N PRO A 46 3.17 -6.54 6.89
CA PRO A 46 4.54 -6.52 6.34
C PRO A 46 4.83 -5.25 5.52
N ILE A 47 3.87 -4.82 4.70
CA ILE A 47 4.00 -3.62 3.85
C ILE A 47 4.02 -2.35 4.70
N GLU A 48 3.17 -2.26 5.72
CA GLU A 48 3.11 -1.14 6.67
C GLU A 48 4.39 -1.00 7.48
N SER A 49 4.98 -2.12 7.90
CA SER A 49 6.27 -2.16 8.59
C SER A 49 7.39 -1.57 7.72
N VAL A 50 7.44 -1.96 6.44
CA VAL A 50 8.41 -1.41 5.47
C VAL A 50 8.18 0.08 5.24
N ASN A 51 6.93 0.50 5.02
CA ASN A 51 6.59 1.92 4.80
C ASN A 51 6.97 2.78 6.00
N SER A 52 6.78 2.28 7.22
CA SER A 52 7.18 2.98 8.45
C SER A 52 8.70 3.18 8.54
N ARG A 53 9.49 2.16 8.16
CA ARG A 53 10.95 2.25 8.09
C ARG A 53 11.43 3.27 7.05
N ILE A 54 10.80 3.30 5.87
CA ILE A 54 11.10 4.28 4.82
C ILE A 54 10.78 5.72 5.30
N LYS A 55 9.62 5.91 5.96
CA LYS A 55 9.24 7.20 6.53
C LYS A 55 10.23 7.65 7.61
N LEU A 56 10.69 6.74 8.46
CA LEU A 56 11.72 7.02 9.47
C LEU A 56 13.04 7.45 8.80
N LEU A 57 13.49 6.75 7.76
CA LEU A 57 14.69 7.10 7.02
C LEU A 57 14.60 8.50 6.38
N LYS A 58 13.44 8.85 5.82
CA LYS A 58 13.19 10.18 5.25
C LYS A 58 13.24 11.27 6.33
N ARG A 59 12.60 11.02 7.48
CA ARG A 59 12.55 11.96 8.61
C ARG A 59 13.93 12.16 9.25
N ASN A 60 14.68 11.09 9.48
CA ASN A 60 16.02 11.17 10.08
C ASN A 60 17.03 11.93 9.21
N ALA A 61 16.81 11.95 7.89
CA ALA A 61 17.65 12.70 6.95
C ALA A 61 17.21 14.17 6.77
N ASN A 62 16.13 14.61 7.46
CA ASN A 62 15.47 15.89 7.20
C ASN A 62 15.04 16.06 5.73
N GLY A 63 14.61 14.96 5.11
CA GLY A 63 14.29 14.90 3.69
C GLY A 63 15.50 14.61 2.80
N TYR A 64 15.21 14.14 1.58
CA TYR A 64 16.23 13.87 0.57
C TYR A 64 16.00 14.78 -0.63
N LYS A 65 17.05 15.47 -1.08
CA LYS A 65 17.01 16.29 -2.31
C LYS A 65 17.24 15.47 -3.58
N ASN A 66 17.93 14.33 -3.45
CA ASN A 66 18.27 13.44 -4.57
C ASN A 66 17.61 12.07 -4.32
N PHE A 67 16.72 11.67 -5.22
CA PHE A 67 15.95 10.44 -5.11
C PHE A 67 16.83 9.19 -5.23
N ASP A 68 17.85 9.17 -6.09
CA ASP A 68 18.74 8.01 -6.24
C ASP A 68 19.49 7.70 -4.94
N LYS A 69 19.94 8.75 -4.24
CA LYS A 69 20.57 8.61 -2.91
C LYS A 69 19.58 8.07 -1.88
N PHE A 70 18.33 8.52 -1.93
CA PHE A 70 17.26 8.01 -1.05
C PHE A 70 16.97 6.53 -1.34
N ARG A 71 16.76 6.18 -2.61
CA ARG A 71 16.54 4.80 -3.08
C ARG A 71 17.66 3.87 -2.64
N ARG A 72 18.92 4.25 -2.86
CA ARG A 72 20.09 3.44 -2.41
C ARG A 72 20.08 3.20 -0.91
N ARG A 73 19.73 4.21 -0.10
CA ARG A 73 19.63 4.06 1.36
C ARG A 73 18.43 3.21 1.80
N ILE A 74 17.29 3.30 1.11
CA ILE A 74 16.15 2.41 1.35
C ILE A 74 16.58 0.97 1.10
N LEU A 75 17.15 0.69 -0.08
CA LEU A 75 17.60 -0.65 -0.45
C LEU A 75 18.60 -1.19 0.57
N TYR A 76 19.62 -0.41 0.93
CA TYR A 76 20.59 -0.80 1.95
C TYR A 76 19.95 -1.10 3.31
N SER A 77 19.04 -0.24 3.78
CA SER A 77 18.36 -0.42 5.06
C SER A 77 17.44 -1.64 5.08
N LEU A 78 16.76 -1.95 3.97
CA LEU A 78 15.85 -3.09 3.88
C LEU A 78 16.60 -4.42 3.69
N ASN A 79 17.76 -4.42 3.03
CA ASN A 79 18.52 -5.63 2.69
C ASN A 79 19.04 -6.41 3.91
N SER A 80 19.26 -5.75 5.06
CA SER A 80 19.73 -6.44 6.27
C SER A 80 18.66 -7.26 7.01
N ASN A 81 17.35 -7.08 6.70
CA ASN A 81 16.27 -7.68 7.49
C ASN A 81 15.08 -8.24 6.67
N LEU A 82 15.13 -8.23 5.33
CA LEU A 82 14.01 -8.70 4.50
C LEU A 82 14.54 -9.53 3.34
N THR A 83 14.09 -10.78 3.24
CA THR A 83 14.31 -11.67 2.09
C THR A 83 13.94 -10.95 0.79
N VAL A 84 14.97 -10.43 0.10
CA VAL A 84 14.87 -9.52 -1.05
C VAL A 84 14.42 -10.26 -2.31
N LYS A 85 13.13 -10.58 -2.41
CA LYS A 85 12.54 -11.00 -3.70
C LYS A 85 11.37 -10.13 -4.16
N PHE A 86 10.56 -9.56 -3.25
CA PHE A 86 9.36 -8.80 -3.62
C PHE A 86 9.61 -7.33 -3.99
N TYR A 87 10.49 -6.61 -3.27
CA TYR A 87 10.65 -5.15 -3.46
C TYR A 87 11.53 -4.75 -4.64
N ALA A 88 12.41 -5.64 -5.12
CA ALA A 88 13.25 -5.36 -6.30
C ALA A 88 12.40 -5.13 -7.56
N HIS A 89 11.27 -5.82 -7.68
CA HIS A 89 10.34 -5.67 -8.80
C HIS A 89 9.55 -4.35 -8.71
N LEU A 90 9.04 -4.00 -7.53
CA LEU A 90 8.23 -2.78 -7.31
C LEU A 90 9.03 -1.48 -7.43
N LEU A 91 10.31 -1.50 -7.05
CA LEU A 91 11.17 -0.32 -7.20
C LEU A 91 11.58 -0.07 -8.65
N ASN A 92 11.48 -1.03 -9.58
CA ASN A 92 11.77 -0.79 -10.99
C ASN A 92 10.55 -0.25 -11.78
N LEU A 93 9.43 0.02 -11.11
CA LEU A 93 8.19 0.52 -11.70
C LEU A 93 7.86 1.99 -11.31
N TYR A 94 8.80 2.69 -10.66
CA TYR A 94 8.71 4.11 -10.33
C TYR A 94 10.01 4.84 -10.65
#